data_AF-A0A7R9BY97-F1
#
_entry.id   AF-A0A7R9BY97-F1
#
_cell.length_a   1.000
_cell.length_b   1.000
_cell.length_c   1.000
_cell.angle_alpha   90.00
_cell.angle_beta   90.00
_cell.angle_gamma   90.00
#
_symmetry.space_group_name_H-M   'P 1'
#
loop_
_entity.id
_entity.type
_entity.pdbx_description
1 polymer ?
#
loop_
_entity_poly.entity_id
_entity_poly.type
_entity_poly.pdbx_seq_one_letter_code
_entity_poly.pdbx_strand_id
1 'polypeptide(L)'
;MMFLVAVTVMCIMHMIAQTQGHGRLTEPPSRATMWRYGWDNPVDYDDAQSFCGGFQVQWNQNEGRCGICGDAFNESMPRTHEVNGIYANGIIVDSYTVGDIVNVQVEITVNHKGYFQFRMCSYAEDGENVEVSQECLDRHLLEIAGDHPEGADPTKYLVGTENGFYDFQVKLPDDLICNHCLFQWTYTTANNWGPCEDGTSAVGCGPQETFRACADVAVFPASTATFDISDTEDDDDDVDVDECTSPKCSSVGRTELKTGSFERPHVVQPAHSNKAYDDADKHSDHSSNGEPGKAEYFRSSSISLNADNAKITNQQQLL
;
A
#
# COMPACT_ATOMS: atom_id res chain seq x y z
N MET A 1 46.85 14.59 -16.25
CA MET A 1 46.46 13.71 -15.13
C MET A 1 45.33 14.31 -14.31
N MET A 2 45.45 15.54 -13.80
CA MET A 2 44.39 16.20 -13.00
C MET A 2 43.06 16.42 -13.76
N PHE A 3 43.10 16.73 -15.05
CA PHE A 3 41.89 16.92 -15.87
C PHE A 3 41.08 15.63 -16.06
N LEU A 4 41.77 14.48 -16.20
CA LEU A 4 41.14 13.17 -16.29
C LEU A 4 40.46 12.80 -14.97
N VAL A 5 41.13 13.01 -13.83
CA VAL A 5 40.55 12.76 -12.50
C VAL A 5 39.29 13.60 -12.25
N ALA A 6 39.30 14.87 -12.66
CA ALA A 6 38.13 15.74 -12.52
C ALA A 6 36.93 15.28 -13.36
N VAL A 7 37.16 14.84 -14.60
CA VAL A 7 36.11 14.27 -15.45
C VAL A 7 35.57 12.96 -14.87
N THR A 8 36.44 12.06 -14.40
CA THR A 8 36.00 10.80 -13.79
C THR A 8 35.18 11.02 -12.52
N VAL A 9 35.60 11.96 -11.66
CA VAL A 9 34.85 12.32 -10.44
C VAL A 9 33.51 12.96 -10.81
N MET A 10 33.45 13.84 -11.82
CA MET A 10 32.21 14.47 -12.27
C MET A 10 31.24 13.46 -12.90
N CYS A 11 31.74 12.45 -13.62
CA CYS A 11 30.94 11.32 -14.12
C CYS A 11 30.43 10.42 -12.98
N ILE A 12 31.26 10.12 -11.98
CA ILE A 12 30.85 9.33 -10.80
C ILE A 12 29.79 10.09 -9.99
N MET A 13 29.93 11.42 -9.82
CA MET A 13 28.93 12.26 -9.14
C MET A 13 27.60 12.35 -9.92
N HIS A 14 27.62 12.31 -11.26
CA HIS A 14 26.40 12.21 -12.08
C HIS A 14 25.70 10.86 -11.96
N MET A 15 26.46 9.77 -11.78
CA MET A 15 25.88 8.42 -11.58
C MET A 15 25.24 8.25 -10.19
N ILE A 16 25.64 9.04 -9.19
CA ILE A 16 25.10 8.96 -7.81
C ILE A 16 23.79 9.78 -7.66
N ALA A 17 23.40 10.57 -8.66
CA ALA A 17 22.24 11.46 -8.59
C ALA A 17 20.94 10.89 -9.19
N GLN A 18 20.83 9.57 -9.40
CA GLN A 18 19.54 8.93 -9.69
C GLN A 18 18.93 8.37 -8.41
N THR A 19 18.55 9.24 -7.48
CA THR A 19 17.54 8.87 -6.48
C THR A 19 16.18 9.19 -7.07
N GLN A 20 15.69 8.32 -7.96
CA GLN A 20 14.31 8.41 -8.42
C GLN A 20 13.43 7.75 -7.35
N GLY A 21 12.70 8.59 -6.61
CA GLY A 21 11.68 8.10 -5.69
C GLY A 21 10.34 8.73 -6.03
N HIS A 22 9.31 7.92 -6.22
CA HIS A 22 7.90 8.33 -6.16
C HIS A 22 7.11 7.22 -5.44
N GLY A 23 5.79 7.33 -5.27
CA GLY A 23 5.13 6.62 -4.18
C GLY A 23 5.22 5.09 -4.19
N ARG A 24 5.11 4.47 -3.01
CA ARG A 24 5.00 3.02 -2.83
C ARG A 24 3.91 2.65 -1.84
N LEU A 25 3.23 1.53 -2.07
CA LEU A 25 2.26 0.96 -1.15
C LEU A 25 2.99 0.13 -0.08
N THR A 26 2.90 0.58 1.17
CA THR A 26 3.63 0.00 2.31
C THR A 26 2.76 -0.86 3.22
N GLU A 27 1.45 -0.62 3.27
CA GLU A 27 0.48 -1.46 3.99
C GLU A 27 -0.80 -1.59 3.13
N PRO A 28 -1.22 -2.81 2.78
CA PRO A 28 -0.40 -4.03 2.79
C PRO A 28 0.82 -3.86 1.86
N PRO A 29 2.03 -4.32 2.24
CA PRO A 29 3.23 -4.06 1.45
C PRO A 29 3.12 -4.68 0.06
N SER A 30 3.33 -3.86 -0.97
CA SER A 30 3.26 -4.34 -2.36
C SER A 30 4.36 -5.34 -2.69
N ARG A 31 4.19 -6.11 -3.78
CA ARG A 31 5.21 -7.02 -4.34
C ARG A 31 6.60 -6.38 -4.43
N ALA A 32 6.67 -5.14 -4.90
CA ALA A 32 7.92 -4.38 -5.02
C ALA A 32 8.51 -4.02 -3.64
N THR A 33 7.65 -3.73 -2.65
CA THR A 33 8.02 -3.16 -1.35
C THR A 33 8.23 -4.19 -0.25
N MET A 34 7.71 -5.41 -0.42
CA MET A 34 7.76 -6.52 0.53
C MET A 34 9.12 -6.73 1.21
N TRP A 35 10.22 -6.67 0.46
CA TRP A 35 11.58 -6.89 0.99
C TRP A 35 11.96 -5.89 2.09
N ARG A 36 11.43 -4.66 2.06
CA ARG A 36 11.67 -3.65 3.10
C ARG A 36 11.03 -4.03 4.43
N TYR A 37 10.01 -4.88 4.38
CA TYR A 37 9.22 -5.34 5.51
C TYR A 37 9.55 -6.79 5.90
N GLY A 38 10.74 -7.29 5.55
CA GLY A 38 11.25 -8.57 6.03
C GLY A 38 10.61 -9.81 5.37
N TRP A 39 9.84 -9.61 4.31
CA TRP A 39 9.31 -10.71 3.51
C TRP A 39 10.37 -11.30 2.60
N ASP A 40 10.30 -12.62 2.37
CA ASP A 40 11.18 -13.35 1.46
C ASP A 40 10.74 -13.14 -0.01
N ASN A 41 10.90 -11.91 -0.49
CA ASN A 41 10.71 -11.52 -1.89
C ASN A 41 12.00 -10.89 -2.42
N PRO A 42 12.31 -11.00 -3.74
CA PRO A 42 13.50 -10.35 -4.29
C PRO A 42 13.52 -8.84 -3.99
N VAL A 43 14.72 -8.31 -3.76
CA VAL A 43 14.91 -6.89 -3.46
C VAL A 43 14.68 -6.05 -4.71
N ASP A 44 13.74 -5.11 -4.62
CA ASP A 44 13.54 -4.06 -5.62
C ASP A 44 13.93 -2.70 -5.02
N TYR A 45 15.08 -2.15 -5.42
CA TYR A 45 15.51 -0.83 -4.97
C TYR A 45 14.70 0.31 -5.59
N ASP A 46 14.00 0.04 -6.70
CA ASP A 46 13.17 0.97 -7.45
C ASP A 46 11.67 0.75 -7.13
N ASP A 47 11.34 0.16 -5.97
CA ASP A 47 9.97 -0.14 -5.50
C ASP A 47 9.03 1.08 -5.34
N ALA A 48 9.59 2.26 -5.57
CA ALA A 48 8.95 3.57 -5.60
C ALA A 48 8.72 4.09 -7.06
N GLN A 49 8.97 3.26 -8.07
CA GLN A 49 8.97 3.65 -9.49
C GLN A 49 8.06 2.75 -10.32
N SER A 50 6.99 2.21 -9.74
CA SER A 50 5.96 1.48 -10.49
C SER A 50 5.01 2.45 -11.23
N PHE A 51 5.60 3.31 -12.06
CA PHE A 51 5.04 4.48 -12.75
C PHE A 51 4.63 4.26 -14.22
N CYS A 52 4.24 3.04 -14.57
CA CYS A 52 3.81 2.68 -15.92
C CYS A 52 4.88 2.90 -17.02
N GLY A 53 6.17 2.87 -16.64
CA GLY A 53 7.30 3.21 -17.50
C GLY A 53 7.57 4.72 -17.65
N GLY A 54 6.85 5.56 -16.90
CA GLY A 54 6.89 7.02 -16.95
C GLY A 54 5.89 7.62 -17.94
N PHE A 55 5.54 8.89 -17.73
CA PHE A 55 4.51 9.61 -18.50
C PHE A 55 4.60 9.44 -20.03
N GLN A 56 5.80 9.60 -20.60
CA GLN A 56 6.01 9.51 -22.04
C GLN A 56 5.76 8.10 -22.59
N VAL A 57 6.17 7.06 -21.86
CA VAL A 57 5.94 5.67 -22.26
C VAL A 57 4.45 5.36 -22.15
N GLN A 58 3.81 5.72 -21.03
CA GLN A 58 2.39 5.50 -20.81
C GLN A 58 1.53 6.17 -21.91
N TRP A 59 1.67 7.47 -22.12
CA TRP A 59 0.71 8.22 -22.95
C TRP A 59 1.08 8.27 -24.44
N ASN A 60 2.37 8.35 -24.78
CA ASN A 60 2.77 8.49 -26.19
C ASN A 60 3.06 7.15 -26.87
N GLN A 61 3.46 6.12 -26.14
CA GLN A 61 3.76 4.80 -26.71
C GLN A 61 2.68 3.77 -26.42
N ASN A 62 2.06 3.85 -25.23
CA ASN A 62 1.11 2.86 -24.75
C ASN A 62 -0.34 3.35 -24.72
N GLU A 63 -0.63 4.51 -25.32
CA GLU A 63 -2.00 5.05 -25.45
C GLU A 63 -2.73 5.19 -24.10
N GLY A 64 -2.00 5.58 -23.06
CA GLY A 64 -2.50 5.73 -21.68
C GLY A 64 -2.49 4.44 -20.86
N ARG A 65 -2.18 3.30 -21.47
CA ARG A 65 -2.20 1.98 -20.79
C ARG A 65 -1.02 1.79 -19.85
N CYS A 66 -1.28 1.07 -18.78
CA CYS A 66 -0.32 0.70 -17.74
C CYS A 66 -0.42 -0.81 -17.45
N GLY A 67 0.65 -1.43 -16.96
CA GLY A 67 0.57 -2.76 -16.36
C GLY A 67 -0.41 -2.77 -15.17
N ILE A 68 -0.87 -3.96 -14.79
CA ILE A 68 -1.76 -4.12 -13.63
C ILE A 68 -1.04 -3.67 -12.36
N CYS A 69 0.25 -3.98 -12.24
CA CYS A 69 1.03 -3.70 -11.04
C CYS A 69 2.07 -2.58 -11.23
N GLY A 70 1.83 -1.69 -12.20
CA GLY A 70 2.62 -0.46 -12.39
C GLY A 70 3.82 -0.59 -13.31
N ASP A 71 4.07 -1.78 -13.84
CA ASP A 71 5.03 -2.00 -14.92
C ASP A 71 4.65 -1.22 -16.20
N ALA A 72 5.63 -1.00 -17.08
CA ALA A 72 5.38 -0.41 -18.38
C ALA A 72 4.49 -1.34 -19.22
N PHE A 73 3.45 -0.79 -19.86
CA PHE A 73 2.51 -1.63 -20.59
C PHE A 73 3.16 -2.39 -21.78
N ASN A 74 4.19 -1.80 -22.40
CA ASN A 74 4.99 -2.42 -23.47
C ASN A 74 6.16 -3.29 -22.98
N GLU A 75 6.30 -3.51 -21.68
CA GLU A 75 7.24 -4.49 -21.14
C GLU A 75 6.91 -5.90 -21.63
N SER A 76 7.94 -6.73 -21.83
CA SER A 76 7.75 -8.13 -22.22
C SER A 76 7.02 -8.91 -21.14
N MET A 77 6.06 -9.75 -21.54
CA MET A 77 5.39 -10.66 -20.61
C MET A 77 6.30 -11.83 -20.20
N PRO A 78 6.21 -12.30 -18.93
CA PRO A 78 5.48 -11.68 -17.82
C PRO A 78 6.18 -10.39 -17.38
N ARG A 79 5.40 -9.34 -17.09
CA ARG A 79 5.96 -8.11 -16.51
C ARG A 79 6.48 -8.40 -15.10
N THR A 80 7.46 -7.64 -14.64
CA THR A 80 8.19 -8.00 -13.42
C THR A 80 7.33 -8.10 -12.17
N HIS A 81 6.27 -7.28 -12.05
CA HIS A 81 5.36 -7.29 -10.90
C HIS A 81 4.05 -8.03 -11.14
N GLU A 82 3.87 -8.68 -12.30
CA GLU A 82 2.67 -9.45 -12.63
C GLU A 82 2.90 -10.96 -12.50
N VAL A 83 1.86 -11.80 -12.49
CA VAL A 83 1.95 -13.27 -12.37
C VAL A 83 3.03 -13.87 -13.29
N ASN A 84 3.87 -14.75 -12.72
CA ASN A 84 5.11 -15.32 -13.29
C ASN A 84 6.30 -14.33 -13.42
N GLY A 85 6.11 -13.07 -13.08
CA GLY A 85 7.17 -12.08 -12.90
C GLY A 85 7.99 -12.34 -11.63
N ILE A 86 9.18 -11.76 -11.58
CA ILE A 86 10.16 -12.02 -10.51
C ILE A 86 9.67 -11.59 -9.12
N TYR A 87 8.75 -10.62 -9.03
CA TYR A 87 8.23 -10.11 -7.76
C TYR A 87 6.84 -10.67 -7.40
N ALA A 88 6.18 -11.38 -8.31
CA ALA A 88 4.85 -11.97 -8.11
C ALA A 88 4.95 -13.43 -7.64
N ASN A 89 5.49 -13.63 -6.43
CA ASN A 89 5.76 -14.95 -5.87
C ASN A 89 4.58 -15.57 -5.09
N GLY A 90 3.38 -14.97 -5.15
CA GLY A 90 2.16 -15.50 -4.53
C GLY A 90 2.17 -15.49 -3.00
N ILE A 91 2.94 -14.59 -2.39
CA ILE A 91 3.09 -14.48 -0.95
C ILE A 91 1.95 -13.62 -0.40
N ILE A 92 1.03 -14.23 0.36
CA ILE A 92 -0.07 -13.51 1.02
C ILE A 92 0.49 -12.62 2.14
N VAL A 93 0.42 -11.31 1.97
CA VAL A 93 1.01 -10.33 2.89
C VAL A 93 0.10 -9.92 4.05
N ASP A 94 -1.21 -10.07 3.87
CA ASP A 94 -2.19 -9.88 4.93
C ASP A 94 -3.46 -10.70 4.68
N SER A 95 -4.28 -10.85 5.71
CA SER A 95 -5.55 -11.56 5.68
C SER A 95 -6.62 -10.77 6.40
N TYR A 96 -7.77 -10.59 5.74
CA TYR A 96 -8.88 -9.78 6.23
C TYR A 96 -10.16 -10.60 6.33
N THR A 97 -11.17 -10.01 6.95
CA THR A 97 -12.55 -10.48 6.92
C THR A 97 -13.33 -9.71 5.86
N VAL A 98 -14.27 -10.39 5.19
CA VAL A 98 -15.18 -9.75 4.23
C VAL A 98 -15.89 -8.54 4.86
N GLY A 99 -15.94 -7.42 4.14
CA GLY A 99 -16.53 -6.16 4.60
C GLY A 99 -15.69 -5.37 5.62
N ASP A 100 -14.48 -5.82 5.99
CA ASP A 100 -13.61 -5.11 6.94
C ASP A 100 -13.26 -3.69 6.48
N ILE A 101 -13.08 -2.80 7.46
CA ILE A 101 -12.39 -1.53 7.27
C ILE A 101 -10.91 -1.76 7.60
N VAL A 102 -10.06 -1.70 6.58
CA VAL A 102 -8.63 -2.05 6.69
C VAL A 102 -7.75 -0.82 6.60
N ASN A 103 -6.66 -0.82 7.36
CA ASN A 103 -5.64 0.25 7.27
C ASN A 103 -4.84 0.08 5.99
N VAL A 104 -4.55 1.20 5.34
CA VAL A 104 -3.70 1.27 4.16
C VAL A 104 -2.71 2.40 4.36
N GLN A 105 -1.46 2.16 3.97
CA GLN A 105 -0.40 3.14 4.07
C GLN A 105 0.35 3.23 2.73
N VAL A 106 0.57 4.47 2.29
CA VAL A 106 1.35 4.80 1.11
C VAL A 106 2.46 5.77 1.52
N GLU A 107 3.70 5.46 1.16
CA GLU A 107 4.83 6.38 1.30
C GLU A 107 5.00 7.18 0.00
N ILE A 108 4.99 8.51 0.08
CA ILE A 108 5.31 9.42 -1.01
C ILE A 108 6.66 10.06 -0.77
N THR A 109 7.66 9.69 -1.56
CA THR A 109 9.00 10.29 -1.49
C THR A 109 9.09 11.61 -2.27
N VAL A 110 8.26 11.77 -3.31
CA VAL A 110 8.12 13.01 -4.09
C VAL A 110 6.63 13.18 -4.45
N ASN A 111 6.06 14.27 -3.97
CA ASN A 111 4.65 14.57 -4.10
C ASN A 111 4.31 15.30 -5.40
N HIS A 112 3.35 14.77 -6.15
CA HIS A 112 2.81 15.37 -7.38
C HIS A 112 1.32 15.72 -7.30
N LYS A 113 0.77 15.86 -6.08
CA LYS A 113 -0.66 16.07 -5.79
C LYS A 113 -1.53 15.03 -6.47
N GLY A 114 -2.82 15.28 -6.66
CA GLY A 114 -3.72 14.33 -7.33
C GLY A 114 -4.43 13.45 -6.32
N TYR A 115 -4.60 12.17 -6.60
CA TYR A 115 -5.41 11.30 -5.75
C TYR A 115 -4.99 9.83 -5.79
N PHE A 116 -5.25 9.13 -4.69
CA PHE A 116 -5.16 7.68 -4.61
C PHE A 116 -6.51 7.02 -4.83
N GLN A 117 -6.49 5.83 -5.43
CA GLN A 117 -7.61 4.90 -5.50
C GLN A 117 -7.13 3.49 -5.16
N PHE A 118 -8.05 2.68 -4.65
CA PHE A 118 -7.78 1.31 -4.25
C PHE A 118 -8.80 0.39 -4.90
N ARG A 119 -8.33 -0.73 -5.43
CA ARG A 119 -9.18 -1.76 -6.04
C ARG A 119 -8.79 -3.12 -5.47
N MET A 120 -9.72 -4.06 -5.47
CA MET A 120 -9.44 -5.43 -5.08
C MET A 120 -10.14 -6.41 -6.00
N CYS A 121 -9.51 -7.52 -6.36
CA CYS A 121 -10.20 -8.57 -7.11
C CYS A 121 -9.63 -9.96 -6.77
N SER A 122 -10.46 -11.00 -6.91
CA SER A 122 -10.04 -12.39 -6.74
C SER A 122 -9.42 -12.95 -8.02
N TYR A 123 -8.30 -13.67 -7.87
CA TYR A 123 -7.71 -14.45 -8.97
C TYR A 123 -8.66 -15.52 -9.54
N ALA A 124 -9.65 -15.98 -8.75
CA ALA A 124 -10.61 -16.98 -9.20
C ALA A 124 -11.54 -16.46 -10.32
N GLU A 125 -11.68 -15.13 -10.48
CA GLU A 125 -12.51 -14.55 -11.54
C GLU A 125 -11.86 -14.64 -12.93
N ASP A 126 -10.55 -14.46 -13.01
CA ASP A 126 -9.80 -14.46 -14.28
C ASP A 126 -9.14 -15.82 -14.59
N GLY A 127 -8.90 -16.63 -13.57
CA GLY A 127 -8.37 -18.00 -13.68
C GLY A 127 -6.98 -18.19 -13.07
N GLU A 128 -6.60 -19.45 -12.84
CA GLU A 128 -5.29 -19.79 -12.26
C GLU A 128 -4.12 -19.37 -13.17
N ASN A 129 -3.06 -18.82 -12.58
CA ASN A 129 -1.83 -18.39 -13.26
C ASN A 129 -2.02 -17.28 -14.31
N VAL A 130 -3.12 -16.52 -14.23
CA VAL A 130 -3.35 -15.32 -15.01
C VAL A 130 -3.34 -14.12 -14.05
N GLU A 131 -2.70 -13.03 -14.45
CA GLU A 131 -2.78 -11.80 -13.67
C GLU A 131 -4.22 -11.27 -13.67
N VAL A 132 -4.69 -10.79 -12.51
CA VAL A 132 -6.02 -10.21 -12.37
C VAL A 132 -6.21 -9.09 -13.40
N SER A 133 -7.37 -9.09 -14.06
CA SER A 133 -7.67 -8.12 -15.10
C SER A 133 -8.04 -6.75 -14.52
N GLN A 134 -7.73 -5.68 -15.25
CA GLN A 134 -8.19 -4.34 -14.88
C GLN A 134 -9.72 -4.26 -14.86
N GLU A 135 -10.40 -5.02 -15.72
CA GLU A 135 -11.86 -5.09 -15.74
C GLU A 135 -12.42 -5.63 -14.42
N CYS A 136 -11.80 -6.66 -13.84
CA CYS A 136 -12.19 -7.16 -12.53
C CYS A 136 -11.94 -6.13 -11.41
N LEU A 137 -10.77 -5.49 -11.42
CA LEU A 137 -10.41 -4.47 -10.44
C LEU A 137 -11.36 -3.27 -10.51
N ASP A 138 -11.78 -2.85 -11.70
CA ASP A 138 -12.66 -1.69 -11.90
C ASP A 138 -14.10 -1.96 -11.42
N ARG A 139 -14.53 -3.22 -11.31
CA ARG A 139 -15.81 -3.58 -10.66
C ARG A 139 -15.79 -3.42 -9.14
N HIS A 140 -14.60 -3.42 -8.54
CA HIS A 140 -14.39 -3.48 -7.10
C HIS A 140 -13.50 -2.33 -6.63
N LEU A 141 -13.90 -1.11 -6.99
CA LEU A 141 -13.30 0.12 -6.49
C LEU A 141 -13.69 0.34 -5.02
N LEU A 142 -12.70 0.48 -4.16
CA LEU A 142 -12.90 0.57 -2.72
C LEU A 142 -13.19 2.00 -2.29
N GLU A 143 -14.09 2.14 -1.31
CA GLU A 143 -14.37 3.43 -0.67
C GLU A 143 -13.34 3.70 0.43
N ILE A 144 -12.85 4.93 0.47
CA ILE A 144 -12.09 5.44 1.61
C ILE A 144 -13.05 5.56 2.79
N ALA A 145 -12.72 4.93 3.91
CA ALA A 145 -13.55 4.95 5.11
C ALA A 145 -13.45 6.31 5.83
N GLY A 146 -14.51 6.67 6.55
CA GLY A 146 -14.62 7.90 7.32
C GLY A 146 -15.50 8.96 6.67
N ASP A 147 -15.46 10.16 7.23
CA ASP A 147 -16.28 11.28 6.77
C ASP A 147 -15.66 11.96 5.55
N HIS A 148 -16.48 12.18 4.53
CA HIS A 148 -16.10 12.87 3.29
C HIS A 148 -16.68 14.28 3.25
N PRO A 149 -15.94 15.28 2.73
CA PRO A 149 -16.52 16.58 2.43
C PRO A 149 -17.72 16.46 1.50
N GLU A 150 -18.71 17.34 1.65
CA GLU A 150 -19.89 17.35 0.79
C GLU A 150 -19.48 17.48 -0.69
N GLY A 151 -19.94 16.55 -1.52
CA GLY A 151 -19.62 16.49 -2.95
C GLY A 151 -18.28 15.85 -3.31
N ALA A 152 -17.51 15.36 -2.34
CA ALA A 152 -16.31 14.59 -2.61
C ALA A 152 -16.64 13.18 -3.14
N ASP A 153 -15.76 12.65 -3.99
CA ASP A 153 -15.80 11.27 -4.45
C ASP A 153 -15.20 10.35 -3.36
N PRO A 154 -16.00 9.49 -2.70
CA PRO A 154 -15.53 8.69 -1.57
C PRO A 154 -14.49 7.63 -1.98
N THR A 155 -14.29 7.40 -3.27
CA THR A 155 -13.29 6.45 -3.79
C THR A 155 -11.92 7.10 -4.04
N LYS A 156 -11.79 8.41 -3.80
CA LYS A 156 -10.57 9.17 -4.04
C LYS A 156 -10.05 9.81 -2.78
N TYR A 157 -8.86 9.41 -2.37
CA TYR A 157 -8.10 10.13 -1.35
C TYR A 157 -7.28 11.24 -2.02
N LEU A 158 -7.58 12.51 -1.73
CA LEU A 158 -6.83 13.64 -2.30
C LEU A 158 -5.46 13.79 -1.63
N VAL A 159 -4.41 13.75 -2.43
CA VAL A 159 -3.03 13.88 -1.94
C VAL A 159 -2.74 15.35 -1.64
N GLY A 160 -2.24 15.61 -0.43
CA GLY A 160 -1.82 16.93 0.02
C GLY A 160 -0.54 17.41 -0.67
N THR A 161 0.17 18.36 -0.05
CA THR A 161 1.44 18.90 -0.57
C THR A 161 2.68 18.23 -0.01
N GLU A 162 2.53 17.44 1.04
CA GLU A 162 3.66 16.93 1.82
C GLU A 162 4.18 15.59 1.29
N ASN A 163 5.49 15.38 1.45
CA ASN A 163 6.07 14.05 1.33
C ASN A 163 5.89 13.27 2.65
N GLY A 164 6.04 11.95 2.59
CA GLY A 164 5.99 11.06 3.74
C GLY A 164 4.87 10.03 3.65
N PHE A 165 4.48 9.51 4.81
CA PHE A 165 3.46 8.47 4.92
C PHE A 165 2.06 9.08 4.93
N TYR A 166 1.19 8.48 4.13
CA TYR A 166 -0.24 8.75 4.08
C TYR A 166 -0.96 7.52 4.61
N ASP A 167 -1.61 7.67 5.76
CA ASP A 167 -2.42 6.65 6.40
C ASP A 167 -3.90 6.94 6.19
N PHE A 168 -4.65 5.94 5.75
CA PHE A 168 -6.10 6.02 5.60
C PHE A 168 -6.69 4.61 5.73
N GLN A 169 -8.01 4.55 5.82
CA GLN A 169 -8.73 3.30 5.90
C GLN A 169 -9.58 3.12 4.65
N VAL A 170 -9.73 1.89 4.18
CA VAL A 170 -10.61 1.56 3.06
C VAL A 170 -11.57 0.46 3.46
N LYS A 171 -12.79 0.49 2.94
CA LYS A 171 -13.78 -0.55 3.16
C LYS A 171 -13.60 -1.64 2.09
N LEU A 172 -13.42 -2.89 2.52
CA LEU A 172 -13.40 -4.04 1.62
C LEU A 172 -14.81 -4.36 1.11
N PRO A 173 -14.95 -5.03 -0.07
CA PRO A 173 -16.26 -5.41 -0.57
C PRO A 173 -16.96 -6.39 0.38
N ASP A 174 -18.28 -6.25 0.51
CA ASP A 174 -19.10 -7.08 1.42
C ASP A 174 -19.37 -8.50 0.87
N ASP A 175 -18.96 -8.76 -0.38
CA ASP A 175 -19.23 -9.99 -1.13
C ASP A 175 -17.97 -10.64 -1.74
N LEU A 176 -16.78 -10.10 -1.47
CA LEU A 176 -15.52 -10.63 -1.99
C LEU A 176 -14.82 -11.53 -0.95
N ILE A 177 -14.79 -12.83 -1.22
CA ILE A 177 -14.06 -13.84 -0.43
C ILE A 177 -13.05 -14.54 -1.34
N CYS A 178 -11.81 -14.62 -0.90
CA CYS A 178 -10.72 -15.15 -1.71
C CYS A 178 -9.56 -15.65 -0.85
N ASN A 179 -9.01 -16.81 -1.20
CA ASN A 179 -7.74 -17.28 -0.62
C ASN A 179 -6.54 -16.54 -1.22
N HIS A 180 -6.74 -15.88 -2.37
CA HIS A 180 -5.75 -15.06 -3.05
C HIS A 180 -6.49 -13.98 -3.83
N CYS A 181 -6.35 -12.74 -3.37
CA CYS A 181 -6.82 -11.52 -4.01
C CYS A 181 -5.65 -10.61 -4.33
N LEU A 182 -5.83 -9.81 -5.37
CA LEU A 182 -4.95 -8.70 -5.69
C LEU A 182 -5.54 -7.40 -5.13
N PHE A 183 -4.81 -6.73 -4.24
CA PHE A 183 -5.09 -5.37 -3.80
C PHE A 183 -4.22 -4.40 -4.62
N GLN A 184 -4.85 -3.52 -5.40
CA GLN A 184 -4.17 -2.55 -6.26
C GLN A 184 -4.33 -1.14 -5.69
N TRP A 185 -3.20 -0.49 -5.41
CA TRP A 185 -3.14 0.95 -5.25
C TRP A 185 -2.88 1.61 -6.61
N THR A 186 -3.58 2.69 -6.91
CA THR A 186 -3.31 3.58 -8.04
C THR A 186 -3.15 5.01 -7.54
N TYR A 187 -2.09 5.67 -7.97
CA TYR A 187 -1.88 7.10 -7.77
C TYR A 187 -1.87 7.81 -9.11
N THR A 188 -2.88 8.66 -9.34
CA THR A 188 -2.94 9.57 -10.48
C THR A 188 -2.46 10.94 -10.03
N THR A 189 -1.34 11.41 -10.59
CA THR A 189 -0.75 12.71 -10.23
C THR A 189 -1.60 13.88 -10.76
N ALA A 190 -1.26 15.11 -10.36
CA ALA A 190 -1.96 16.30 -10.84
C ALA A 190 -1.00 17.48 -11.07
N ASN A 191 0.16 17.22 -11.67
CA ASN A 191 1.21 18.20 -11.92
C ASN A 191 1.35 18.58 -13.40
N ASN A 192 0.71 17.86 -14.33
CA ASN A 192 0.75 18.20 -15.76
C ASN A 192 -0.40 19.12 -16.15
N TRP A 193 -0.14 20.02 -17.10
CA TRP A 193 -1.16 20.85 -17.74
C TRP A 193 -1.86 20.10 -18.86
N GLY A 194 -3.19 20.12 -18.90
CA GLY A 194 -3.94 19.46 -19.96
C GLY A 194 -5.38 19.97 -20.10
N PRO A 195 -6.12 19.45 -21.09
CA PRO A 195 -7.52 19.82 -21.32
C PRO A 195 -8.43 19.24 -20.25
N CYS A 196 -9.33 20.07 -19.72
CA CYS A 196 -10.38 19.67 -18.78
C CYS A 196 -11.68 19.34 -19.53
N GLU A 197 -12.61 18.64 -18.87
CA GLU A 197 -13.89 18.22 -19.47
C GLU A 197 -14.80 19.40 -19.81
N ASP A 198 -14.67 20.52 -19.10
CA ASP A 198 -15.43 21.76 -19.34
C ASP A 198 -14.91 22.58 -20.55
N GLY A 199 -13.94 22.03 -21.28
CA GLY A 199 -13.30 22.67 -22.43
C GLY A 199 -12.21 23.68 -22.08
N THR A 200 -11.91 23.86 -20.79
CA THR A 200 -10.77 24.68 -20.36
C THR A 200 -9.46 23.87 -20.36
N SER A 201 -8.37 24.49 -19.92
CA SER A 201 -7.15 23.76 -19.59
C SER A 201 -6.60 24.24 -18.26
N ALA A 202 -6.08 23.29 -17.49
CA ALA A 202 -5.51 23.55 -16.17
C ALA A 202 -4.47 22.48 -15.81
N VAL A 203 -3.70 22.78 -14.77
CA VAL A 203 -2.85 21.79 -14.09
C VAL A 203 -3.76 20.73 -13.45
N GLY A 204 -3.41 19.45 -13.62
CA GLY A 204 -4.16 18.30 -13.13
C GLY A 204 -5.25 17.79 -14.08
N CYS A 205 -5.50 18.49 -15.19
CA CYS A 205 -6.42 18.03 -16.23
C CYS A 205 -5.70 17.23 -17.33
N GLY A 206 -6.47 16.42 -18.06
CA GLY A 206 -5.95 15.58 -19.14
C GLY A 206 -5.01 14.48 -18.65
N PRO A 207 -4.14 13.95 -19.54
CA PRO A 207 -3.16 12.93 -19.19
C PRO A 207 -2.26 13.31 -18.01
N GLN A 208 -2.18 12.44 -17.00
CA GLN A 208 -1.30 12.58 -15.83
C GLN A 208 -0.42 11.34 -15.67
N GLU A 209 0.69 11.46 -14.96
CA GLU A 209 1.49 10.28 -14.61
C GLU A 209 0.71 9.38 -13.66
N THR A 210 0.89 8.07 -13.80
CA THR A 210 0.20 7.07 -12.99
C THR A 210 1.21 6.15 -12.33
N PHE A 211 1.04 5.92 -11.04
CA PHE A 211 1.74 4.87 -10.30
C PHE A 211 0.74 3.78 -9.91
N ARG A 212 1.17 2.53 -9.93
CA ARG A 212 0.39 1.41 -9.40
C ARG A 212 1.27 0.47 -8.61
N ALA A 213 0.72 -0.13 -7.58
CA ALA A 213 1.38 -1.23 -6.89
C ALA A 213 0.34 -2.27 -6.47
N CYS A 214 0.76 -3.53 -6.40
CA CYS A 214 -0.09 -4.67 -6.09
C CYS A 214 0.39 -5.38 -4.83
N ALA A 215 -0.52 -5.76 -3.96
CA ALA A 215 -0.28 -6.64 -2.82
C ALA A 215 -1.17 -7.88 -2.92
N ASP A 216 -0.60 -9.04 -2.63
CA ASP A 216 -1.32 -10.31 -2.58
C ASP A 216 -1.90 -10.52 -1.18
N VAL A 217 -3.23 -10.60 -1.06
CA VAL A 217 -3.94 -10.69 0.23
C VAL A 217 -4.98 -11.80 0.22
N ALA A 218 -5.51 -12.16 1.39
CA ALA A 218 -6.64 -13.07 1.51
C ALA A 218 -7.83 -12.38 2.21
N VAL A 219 -9.05 -12.77 1.85
CA VAL A 219 -10.29 -12.30 2.49
C VAL A 219 -11.14 -13.51 2.83
N PHE A 220 -11.44 -13.68 4.12
CA PHE A 220 -12.17 -14.81 4.66
C PHE A 220 -13.59 -14.42 5.10
N PRO A 221 -14.54 -15.36 5.15
CA PRO A 221 -15.85 -15.10 5.74
C PRO A 221 -15.73 -14.65 7.19
N ALA A 222 -16.62 -13.76 7.63
CA ALA A 222 -16.78 -13.48 9.04
C ALA A 222 -17.08 -14.79 9.79
N SER A 223 -16.32 -15.08 10.84
CA SER A 223 -16.61 -16.24 11.67
C SER A 223 -17.99 -16.07 12.28
N THR A 224 -18.97 -16.86 11.85
CA THR A 224 -20.26 -16.97 12.52
C THR A 224 -20.05 -17.73 13.83
N ALA A 225 -19.48 -17.06 14.83
CA ALA A 225 -19.46 -17.56 16.20
C ALA A 225 -20.87 -17.39 16.80
N THR A 226 -21.79 -18.27 16.39
CA THR A 226 -22.98 -18.64 17.15
C THR A 226 -23.03 -20.16 17.18
N PHE A 227 -22.26 -20.73 18.09
CA PHE A 227 -22.60 -22.05 18.62
C PHE A 227 -23.72 -21.77 19.62
N ASP A 228 -24.97 -21.72 19.16
CA ASP A 228 -26.13 -21.68 20.04
C ASP A 228 -26.18 -23.01 20.81
N ILE A 229 -25.56 -23.01 21.99
CA ILE A 229 -25.87 -23.97 23.04
C ILE A 229 -27.07 -23.40 23.79
N SER A 230 -28.26 -23.54 23.20
CA SER A 230 -29.51 -23.42 23.94
C SER A 230 -30.62 -24.04 23.10
N ASP A 231 -30.83 -25.33 23.32
CA ASP A 231 -32.16 -25.95 23.44
C ASP A 231 -31.95 -27.41 23.86
N THR A 232 -31.64 -27.60 25.14
CA THR A 232 -32.11 -28.79 25.86
C THR A 232 -33.20 -28.27 26.79
N GLU A 233 -34.39 -28.07 26.23
CA GLU A 233 -35.58 -28.23 27.04
C GLU A 233 -35.68 -29.71 27.42
N ASP A 234 -36.00 -29.93 28.69
CA ASP A 234 -36.26 -31.22 29.28
C ASP A 234 -37.31 -31.99 28.46
N ASP A 235 -36.92 -33.10 27.86
CA ASP A 235 -37.82 -34.21 27.57
C ASP A 235 -37.03 -35.52 27.76
N ASP A 236 -37.34 -36.20 28.87
CA ASP A 236 -37.00 -37.58 29.13
C ASP A 236 -37.63 -38.46 28.03
N ASP A 237 -36.86 -38.83 27.02
CA ASP A 237 -37.15 -40.00 26.19
C ASP A 237 -35.83 -40.68 25.79
N ASP A 238 -35.66 -41.91 26.29
CA ASP A 238 -34.58 -42.83 25.94
C ASP A 238 -34.47 -43.00 24.41
N VAL A 239 -33.41 -42.48 23.79
CA VAL A 239 -33.03 -42.83 22.42
C VAL A 239 -31.68 -43.53 22.44
N ASP A 240 -31.72 -44.81 22.10
CA ASP A 240 -30.58 -45.71 21.96
C ASP A 240 -29.49 -45.11 21.06
N VAL A 241 -28.25 -45.20 21.55
CA VAL A 241 -27.04 -44.84 20.81
C VAL A 241 -26.74 -45.95 19.81
N ASP A 242 -27.32 -45.87 18.61
CA ASP A 242 -26.92 -46.76 17.51
C ASP A 242 -25.54 -46.34 17.00
N GLU A 243 -24.54 -47.08 17.47
CA GLU A 243 -23.18 -47.12 16.96
C GLU A 243 -23.21 -47.41 15.44
N CYS A 244 -22.70 -46.46 14.65
CA CYS A 244 -22.70 -46.55 13.19
C CYS A 244 -21.73 -47.66 12.73
N THR A 245 -22.24 -48.89 12.61
CA THR A 245 -21.47 -50.12 12.34
C THR A 245 -21.35 -50.47 10.86
N SER A 246 -21.33 -49.48 9.94
CA SER A 246 -21.18 -49.75 8.51
C SER A 246 -19.84 -49.27 7.92
N PRO A 247 -19.22 -49.99 6.95
CA PRO A 247 -17.81 -49.80 6.57
C PRO A 247 -17.50 -48.56 5.72
N LYS A 248 -18.41 -47.57 5.67
CA LYS A 248 -18.31 -46.42 4.76
C LYS A 248 -17.94 -45.09 5.42
N CYS A 249 -17.78 -45.04 6.75
CA CYS A 249 -17.18 -43.90 7.45
C CYS A 249 -15.67 -44.11 7.63
N SER A 250 -14.93 -44.13 6.52
CA SER A 250 -13.46 -44.19 6.58
C SER A 250 -12.84 -43.48 5.37
N SER A 251 -12.86 -42.14 5.37
CA SER A 251 -11.86 -41.32 4.65
C SER A 251 -11.97 -39.80 4.84
N VAL A 252 -12.79 -39.26 5.75
CA VAL A 252 -12.70 -37.82 6.07
C VAL A 252 -11.75 -37.67 7.24
N GLY A 253 -10.46 -37.62 6.91
CA GLY A 253 -9.44 -37.17 7.85
C GLY A 253 -9.84 -35.79 8.36
N ARG A 254 -9.92 -35.67 9.68
CA ARG A 254 -10.03 -34.41 10.40
C ARG A 254 -8.78 -33.58 10.05
N THR A 255 -8.84 -32.77 8.99
CA THR A 255 -7.92 -31.64 8.85
C THR A 255 -8.36 -30.63 9.89
N GLU A 256 -7.62 -30.57 10.98
CA GLU A 256 -7.63 -29.40 11.86
C GLU A 256 -7.44 -28.17 10.96
N LEU A 257 -8.46 -27.31 10.89
CA LEU A 257 -8.26 -25.93 10.48
C LEU A 257 -7.27 -25.36 11.49
N LYS A 258 -5.99 -25.37 11.14
CA LYS A 258 -5.01 -24.53 11.80
C LYS A 258 -5.47 -23.11 11.54
N THR A 259 -6.14 -22.52 12.51
CA THR A 259 -6.18 -21.07 12.71
C THR A 259 -4.75 -20.63 13.06
N GLY A 260 -3.84 -20.74 12.08
CA GLY A 260 -2.54 -20.13 12.18
C GLY A 260 -2.79 -18.64 12.01
N SER A 261 -2.64 -17.87 13.08
CA SER A 261 -2.42 -16.44 12.91
C SER A 261 -1.22 -16.32 11.98
N PHE A 262 -1.43 -15.70 10.82
CA PHE A 262 -0.32 -15.35 9.95
C PHE A 262 0.54 -14.36 10.73
N GLU A 263 1.67 -14.81 11.27
CA GLU A 263 2.60 -13.92 11.97
C GLU A 263 3.27 -13.05 10.90
N ARG A 264 2.80 -11.81 10.75
CA ARG A 264 3.52 -10.77 10.01
C ARG A 264 4.97 -10.76 10.49
N PRO A 265 5.98 -10.68 9.59
CA PRO A 265 7.35 -10.47 10.00
C PRO A 265 7.42 -9.29 10.98
N HIS A 266 8.06 -9.49 12.14
CA HIS A 266 8.23 -8.41 13.11
C HIS A 266 9.14 -7.33 12.54
N VAL A 267 8.55 -6.26 12.00
CA VAL A 267 9.27 -5.08 11.53
C VAL A 267 9.06 -3.95 12.51
N VAL A 268 10.16 -3.45 13.07
CA VAL A 268 10.17 -2.19 13.80
C VAL A 268 9.93 -1.09 12.77
N GLN A 269 8.71 -0.54 12.73
CA GLN A 269 8.43 0.67 11.97
C GLN A 269 9.46 1.74 12.39
N PRO A 270 10.12 2.43 11.45
CA PRO A 270 10.94 3.58 11.82
C PRO A 270 10.04 4.57 12.55
N ALA A 271 10.46 4.96 13.76
CA ALA A 271 9.68 5.81 14.65
C ALA A 271 9.20 7.06 13.91
N HIS A 272 7.89 7.32 13.97
CA HIS A 272 7.28 8.56 13.51
C HIS A 272 7.99 9.76 14.14
N SER A 273 8.83 10.44 13.37
CA SER A 273 9.33 11.77 13.71
C SER A 273 8.76 12.77 12.73
N ASN A 274 7.60 13.34 13.08
CA ASN A 274 7.13 14.61 12.51
C ASN A 274 8.00 15.76 13.03
N LYS A 275 9.28 15.77 12.65
CA LYS A 275 10.21 16.87 12.91
C LYS A 275 11.53 16.66 12.17
N ALA A 276 11.60 17.12 10.92
CA ALA A 276 12.81 17.72 10.31
C ALA A 276 12.61 17.84 8.79
N TYR A 277 11.84 18.84 8.35
CA TYR A 277 12.08 19.49 7.05
C TYR A 277 11.61 20.95 7.08
N ASP A 278 11.74 21.61 8.24
CA ASP A 278 11.63 23.06 8.38
C ASP A 278 13.02 23.58 8.79
N ASP A 279 13.89 23.88 7.82
CA ASP A 279 14.97 24.90 7.92
C ASP A 279 15.91 24.85 6.70
N ALA A 280 15.36 24.88 5.49
CA ALA A 280 16.15 25.12 4.28
C ALA A 280 15.52 26.21 3.41
N ASP A 281 15.09 27.30 4.04
CA ASP A 281 14.88 28.56 3.32
C ASP A 281 14.99 29.76 4.27
N LYS A 282 16.23 30.09 4.66
CA LYS A 282 16.61 31.43 5.13
C LYS A 282 18.12 31.61 5.13
N HIS A 283 18.52 32.65 4.42
CA HIS A 283 19.80 33.38 4.48
C HIS A 283 20.99 32.88 3.67
N SER A 284 21.08 33.48 2.48
CA SER A 284 22.29 34.03 1.90
C SER A 284 23.12 34.87 2.90
N ASP A 285 24.44 34.80 2.67
CA ASP A 285 25.54 35.69 3.07
C ASP A 285 26.44 35.34 4.27
N HIS A 286 27.74 35.39 3.92
CA HIS A 286 28.97 35.52 4.72
C HIS A 286 29.68 34.30 5.34
N SER A 287 30.66 33.80 4.58
CA SER A 287 32.09 33.56 4.93
C SER A 287 32.50 33.67 6.40
N SER A 288 33.03 32.59 6.98
CA SER A 288 34.43 32.50 7.46
C SER A 288 34.76 31.15 8.10
N ASN A 289 36.06 30.82 8.09
CA ASN A 289 36.73 29.57 8.46
C ASN A 289 36.53 29.10 9.92
N GLY A 290 36.53 27.77 10.15
CA GLY A 290 36.76 27.16 11.46
C GLY A 290 36.77 25.62 11.43
N GLU A 291 37.86 25.04 11.92
CA GLU A 291 38.17 23.59 12.02
C GLU A 291 37.30 22.79 13.01
N PRO A 292 37.32 21.43 12.99
CA PRO A 292 36.30 20.59 13.61
C PRO A 292 36.61 20.22 15.08
N GLY A 293 35.62 20.42 15.95
CA GLY A 293 35.62 20.00 17.35
C GLY A 293 34.75 18.77 17.60
N LYS A 294 35.30 17.83 18.37
CA LYS A 294 34.74 16.54 18.81
C LYS A 294 33.38 16.69 19.52
N ALA A 295 32.44 15.79 19.27
CA ALA A 295 31.22 15.63 20.07
C ALA A 295 31.26 14.32 20.85
N GLU A 296 31.10 14.47 22.17
CA GLU A 296 31.11 13.42 23.18
C GLU A 296 29.77 12.68 23.28
N TYR A 297 29.89 11.44 23.73
CA TYR A 297 28.86 10.52 24.19
C TYR A 297 27.91 11.17 25.23
N PHE A 298 26.59 11.13 25.02
CA PHE A 298 25.62 11.38 26.09
C PHE A 298 24.66 10.20 26.30
N ARG A 299 24.60 9.80 27.56
CA ARG A 299 23.80 8.73 28.15
C ARG A 299 22.30 9.02 28.11
N SER A 300 21.54 7.95 27.91
CA SER A 300 20.10 7.85 28.16
C SER A 300 19.73 8.23 29.60
N SER A 301 18.72 9.07 29.75
CA SER A 301 18.01 9.30 31.01
C SER A 301 16.53 9.03 30.79
N SER A 302 16.01 8.02 31.49
CA SER A 302 14.62 7.66 31.62
C SER A 302 13.82 8.73 32.37
N ILE A 303 12.65 9.12 31.83
CA ILE A 303 11.66 9.93 32.55
C ILE A 303 10.28 9.28 32.38
N SER A 304 9.66 9.02 33.53
CA SER A 304 8.33 8.44 33.70
C SER A 304 7.23 9.41 33.28
N LEU A 305 6.23 8.91 32.55
CA LEU A 305 4.96 9.60 32.31
C LEU A 305 4.02 9.37 33.51
N ASN A 306 3.57 10.45 34.14
CA ASN A 306 2.34 10.45 34.92
C ASN A 306 1.29 11.24 34.13
N ALA A 307 0.12 10.63 33.97
CA ALA A 307 -1.08 11.22 33.41
C ALA A 307 -1.65 12.26 34.37
N ASP A 308 -2.16 13.38 33.83
CA ASP A 308 -3.30 14.09 34.40
C ASP A 308 -3.99 14.98 33.36
N ASN A 309 -5.32 14.93 33.42
CA ASN A 309 -6.32 15.63 32.62
C ASN A 309 -6.19 17.17 32.63
N ALA A 310 -6.41 17.81 31.49
CA ALA A 310 -7.06 19.13 31.43
C ALA A 310 -7.72 19.39 30.06
N LYS A 311 -9.06 19.46 30.07
CA LYS A 311 -9.87 20.11 29.03
C LYS A 311 -9.54 21.60 28.99
N ILE A 312 -9.20 22.16 27.83
CA ILE A 312 -9.38 23.60 27.56
C ILE A 312 -9.89 23.77 26.12
N THR A 313 -11.12 24.26 26.05
CA THR A 313 -11.81 24.85 24.90
C THR A 313 -11.07 26.12 24.45
N ASN A 314 -10.93 26.37 23.15
CA ASN A 314 -11.02 27.75 22.65
C ASN A 314 -11.46 27.83 21.18
N GLN A 315 -12.48 28.66 20.97
CA GLN A 315 -13.02 29.13 19.70
C GLN A 315 -12.15 30.28 19.14
N GLN A 316 -12.47 30.65 17.88
CA GLN A 316 -12.19 31.92 17.17
C GLN A 316 -10.80 32.03 16.52
N GLN A 317 -10.60 32.60 15.33
CA GLN A 317 -11.44 33.09 14.22
C GLN A 317 -10.47 33.50 13.09
N LEU A 318 -10.88 33.35 11.83
CA LEU A 318 -10.65 34.26 10.69
C LEU A 318 -9.24 34.85 10.47
N LEU A 319 -8.55 34.39 9.42
CA LEU A 319 -8.36 35.12 8.14
C LEU A 319 -7.74 34.17 7.10
#